data_AF-A0A196PE73-F1
#
_entry.id   AF-A0A196PE73-F1
#
_cell.length_a   1.000
_cell.length_b   1.000
_cell.length_c   1.000
_cell.angle_alpha   90.00
_cell.angle_beta   90.00
_cell.angle_gamma   90.00
#
_symmetry.space_group_name_H-M   'P 1'
#
loop_
_entity.id
_entity.type
_entity.pdbx_description
1 polymer ?
#
loop_
_entity_poly.entity_id
_entity_poly.type
_entity_poly.pdbx_seq_one_letter_code
_entity_poly.pdbx_strand_id
1 'polypeptide(L)' 'MTDRDVPNYNHGGGVVAYNGQKVIAPGAFKYKSPCPPSGRHTYEWTATAQTKKNGGALATARAARKYP' A
#
# COMPACT_ATOMS: atom_id res chain seq x y z
N MET A 1 -2.00 -2.16 0.05
CA MET A 1 -2.21 -2.22 1.52
C MET A 1 -2.73 -3.60 1.84
N THR A 2 -2.27 -4.20 2.93
CA THR A 2 -2.70 -5.53 3.38
C THR A 2 -3.26 -5.41 4.78
N ASP A 3 -4.46 -5.91 4.99
CA ASP A 3 -5.01 -6.17 6.32
C ASP A 3 -4.42 -7.50 6.81
N ARG A 4 -3.67 -7.48 7.91
CA ARG A 4 -3.03 -8.70 8.43
C ARG A 4 -4.03 -9.63 9.13
N ASP A 5 -5.18 -9.10 9.54
CA ASP A 5 -6.26 -9.85 10.18
C ASP A 5 -7.20 -10.46 9.13
N VAL A 6 -7.33 -9.80 7.96
CA VAL A 6 -8.09 -10.29 6.80
C VAL A 6 -7.26 -10.21 5.51
N PRO A 7 -6.19 -11.03 5.37
CA PRO A 7 -5.21 -10.90 4.28
C PRO A 7 -5.78 -11.14 2.87
N ASN A 8 -6.92 -11.82 2.79
CA ASN A 8 -7.59 -12.12 1.52
C ASN A 8 -8.44 -10.94 1.01
N TYR A 9 -8.69 -9.91 1.83
CA TYR A 9 -9.43 -8.74 1.38
C TYR A 9 -8.53 -7.80 0.56
N ASN A 10 -8.86 -7.65 -0.72
CA ASN A 10 -8.12 -6.76 -1.60
C ASN A 10 -8.46 -5.29 -1.34
N HIS A 11 -7.57 -4.62 -0.58
CA HIS A 11 -7.59 -3.17 -0.36
C HIS A 11 -7.10 -2.35 -1.56
N GLY A 12 -6.56 -2.98 -2.60
CA GLY A 12 -6.01 -2.28 -3.76
C GLY A 12 -4.66 -1.62 -3.50
N GLY A 13 -4.38 -0.59 -4.28
CA GLY A 13 -3.08 0.04 -4.43
C GLY A 13 -2.85 0.46 -5.89
N GLY A 14 -1.61 0.78 -6.23
CA GLY A 14 -1.28 1.12 -7.60
C GLY A 14 0.21 1.34 -7.81
N VAL A 15 0.56 1.64 -9.06
CA VAL A 15 1.91 2.00 -9.47
C VAL A 15 1.92 3.49 -9.77
N VAL A 16 2.87 4.20 -9.14
CA VAL A 16 3.08 5.63 -9.36
C VAL A 16 4.43 5.79 -10.04
N ALA A 17 4.47 6.52 -11.17
CA ALA A 17 5.73 6.79 -11.86
C ALA A 17 6.65 7.66 -11.00
N TYR A 18 7.93 7.31 -10.92
CA TYR A 18 8.93 8.12 -10.24
C TYR A 18 9.59 9.09 -11.21
N ASN A 19 9.28 10.37 -11.04
CA ASN A 19 9.77 11.50 -11.83
C ASN A 19 10.63 12.44 -10.96
N GLY A 20 11.24 11.93 -9.88
CA GLY A 20 12.02 12.71 -8.91
C GLY A 20 11.22 13.32 -7.75
N GLN A 21 9.92 13.02 -7.66
CA GLN A 21 9.07 13.55 -6.58
C GLN A 21 9.37 12.88 -5.22
N LYS A 22 9.22 13.65 -4.14
CA LYS A 22 9.35 13.16 -2.75
C LYS A 22 8.02 12.81 -2.10
N VAL A 23 6.90 13.21 -2.73
CA VAL A 23 5.54 13.05 -2.20
C VAL A 23 4.69 12.35 -3.24
N ILE A 24 3.93 11.36 -2.80
CA ILE A 24 2.87 10.74 -3.63
C ILE A 24 1.62 11.58 -3.44
N ALA A 25 1.17 12.24 -4.51
CA ALA A 25 0.00 13.12 -4.46
C ALA A 25 -1.28 12.34 -4.13
N PRO A 26 -2.27 12.97 -3.46
CA PRO A 26 -3.61 12.41 -3.31
C PRO A 26 -4.18 11.99 -4.67
N GLY A 27 -4.81 10.81 -4.73
CA GLY A 27 -5.40 10.29 -5.95
C GLY A 27 -4.44 9.60 -6.92
N ALA A 28 -3.14 9.51 -6.61
CA ALA A 28 -2.16 8.81 -7.44
C ALA A 28 -2.45 7.29 -7.61
N PHE A 29 -3.24 6.71 -6.71
CA PHE A 29 -3.79 5.36 -6.84
C PHE A 29 -5.08 5.24 -6.04
N LYS A 30 -5.85 4.17 -6.31
CA LYS A 30 -7.09 3.87 -5.59
C LYS A 30 -6.82 2.77 -4.57
N TYR A 31 -7.38 2.94 -3.38
CA TYR A 31 -7.38 1.91 -2.35
C TYR A 31 -8.70 1.96 -1.59
N LYS A 32 -9.08 0.83 -0.99
CA LYS A 32 -10.21 0.74 -0.07
C LYS A 32 -9.70 1.08 1.32
N SER A 33 -10.19 2.16 1.89
CA SER A 33 -9.84 2.58 3.24
C SER A 33 -10.13 1.47 4.26
N PRO A 34 -9.32 1.36 5.31
CA PRO A 34 -9.59 0.40 6.36
C PRO A 34 -10.94 0.69 7.03
N CYS A 35 -11.80 -0.32 7.07
CA CYS A 35 -13.15 -0.28 7.64
C CYS A 35 -13.49 -1.68 8.17
N PRO A 36 -12.83 -2.13 9.26
CA PRO A 36 -13.05 -3.46 9.79
C PRO A 36 -14.48 -3.58 10.33
N PRO A 37 -15.18 -4.70 10.10
CA PRO A 37 -16.55 -4.90 10.57
C PRO A 37 -16.63 -4.97 12.11
N SER A 38 -15.53 -5.29 12.78
CA SER A 38 -15.42 -5.28 14.24
C SER A 38 -13.98 -5.03 14.69
N GLY A 39 -13.80 -4.36 15.83
CA GLY A 39 -12.50 -4.20 16.48
C GLY A 39 -11.49 -3.35 15.71
N ARG A 40 -10.20 -3.63 15.97
CA ARG A 40 -9.05 -2.97 15.35
C ARG A 40 -8.21 -4.03 14.63
N HIS A 41 -7.84 -3.75 13.40
CA HIS A 41 -6.99 -4.62 12.59
C HIS A 41 -5.62 -3.99 12.41
N THR A 42 -4.61 -4.78 12.05
CA THR A 42 -3.27 -4.32 11.70
C THR A 42 -3.16 -4.19 10.19
N TYR A 43 -2.98 -2.96 9.72
CA TYR A 43 -2.83 -2.68 8.29
C TYR A 43 -1.38 -2.37 7.96
N GLU A 44 -0.89 -2.97 6.89
CA GLU A 44 0.44 -2.77 6.37
C GLU A 44 0.43 -2.15 4.98
N TRP A 45 1.24 -1.10 4.83
CA TRP A 45 1.64 -0.58 3.54
C TRP A 45 2.97 -1.19 3.14
N THR A 46 3.02 -1.70 1.90
CA THR A 46 4.25 -2.13 1.24
C THR A 46 4.47 -1.23 0.04
N ALA A 47 5.67 -0.68 -0.09
CA ALA A 47 6.10 0.09 -1.25
C ALA A 47 7.34 -0.58 -1.85
N THR A 48 7.25 -0.96 -3.13
CA THR A 48 8.35 -1.60 -3.86
C THR A 48 8.84 -0.66 -4.96
N ALA A 49 10.10 -0.25 -4.87
CA ALA A 49 10.79 0.42 -5.96
C ALA A 49 11.09 -0.60 -7.04
N GLN A 50 10.81 -0.28 -8.30
CA GLN A 50 11.02 -1.16 -9.45
C GLN A 50 11.84 -0.43 -10.52
N THR A 51 12.61 -1.17 -11.31
CA THR A 51 13.37 -0.61 -12.44
C THR A 51 12.47 0.05 -13.49
N LYS A 52 11.27 -0.51 -13.69
CA LYS A 52 10.17 0.00 -14.51
C LYS A 52 8.87 -0.64 -14.05
N LYS A 53 7.72 -0.23 -14.60
CA LYS A 53 6.44 -0.89 -14.33
C LYS A 53 6.54 -2.39 -14.65
N ASN A 54 6.25 -3.25 -13.67
CA ASN A 54 6.38 -4.71 -13.74
C ASN A 54 7.82 -5.19 -14.03
N GLY A 55 8.82 -4.36 -13.73
CA GLY A 55 10.23 -4.71 -13.80
C GLY A 55 10.71 -5.39 -12.51
N GLY A 56 12.03 -5.61 -12.43
CA GLY A 56 12.66 -6.14 -11.22
C GLY A 56 12.56 -5.18 -10.04
N ALA A 57 12.36 -5.74 -8.85
CA ALA A 57 12.37 -4.98 -7.61
C ALA A 57 13.78 -4.49 -7.28
N LEU A 58 13.91 -3.22 -6.92
CA LEU A 58 15.14 -2.59 -6.45
C LEU A 58 15.22 -2.59 -4.92
N ALA A 59 14.12 -2.23 -4.27
CA ALA A 59 14.01 -2.18 -2.82
C ALA A 59 12.54 -2.29 -2.39
N THR A 60 12.29 -2.72 -1.15
CA THR A 60 10.95 -2.78 -0.57
C THR A 60 10.96 -2.18 0.82
N ALA A 61 10.01 -1.28 1.09
CA ALA A 61 9.76 -0.72 2.41
C ALA A 61 8.37 -1.17 2.92
N ARG A 62 8.24 -1.34 4.23
CA ARG A 62 6.99 -1.72 4.89
C ARG A 62 6.73 -0.83 6.09
N ALA A 63 5.46 -0.52 6.33
CA ALA A 63 5.01 0.19 7.52
C ALA A 63 3.65 -0.39 7.95
N ALA A 64 3.52 -0.76 9.22
CA ALA A 64 2.31 -1.35 9.76
C ALA A 64 1.76 -0.55 10.94
N ARG A 65 0.43 -0.51 11.08
CA ARG A 65 -0.26 0.16 12.20
C ARG A 65 -1.59 -0.53 12.51
N LYS A 66 -1.96 -0.59 13.78
CA LYS A 66 -3.34 -0.91 14.21
C LYS A 66 -4.31 0.24 13.88
N TYR A 67 -5.46 -0.06 13.30
CA TYR A 67 -6.51 0.89 12.92
C TYR A 67 -7.92 0.22 12.87
N PRO A 68 -9.05 0.95 12.99
CA PRO A 68 -9.11 2.32 13.49
C PRO A 68 -8.44 2.40 14.86
#